data_AF-A0A1V4DU94-F1
#
_entry.id   AF-A0A1V4DU94-F1
#
_cell.length_a   1.000
_cell.length_b   1.000
_cell.length_c   1.000
_cell.angle_alpha   90.00
_cell.angle_beta   90.00
_cell.angle_gamma   90.00
#
_symmetry.space_group_name_H-M   'P 1'
#
loop_
_entity.id
_entity.type
_entity.pdbx_description
1 polymer ?
#
loop_
_entity_poly.entity_id
_entity_poly.type
_entity_poly.pdbx_seq_one_letter_code
_entity_poly.pdbx_strand_id
1 'polypeptide(L)'
;MRRTITLGLAAAAAVAALGLPALATAANAAPASAASASHHDDWDYDGWWGTYWSSNHLAKAKGYVDVNYDDEESNRVHVTGKLYDNDHRTYSEGGKCAYIKFRVSSWDDGEDDWSSSFKSYKYCGAGGYKQINFWRYDVAQVQAKVCQIGQYSNFPVKCGSWHDIYNAYEDDFGYDA
;
A
#
# COMPACT_ATOMS: atom_id res chain seq x y z
N MET A 1 -20.42 -38.05 -30.65
CA MET A 1 -19.46 -38.57 -31.64
C MET A 1 -18.27 -37.61 -31.69
N ARG A 2 -17.14 -37.93 -31.04
CA ARG A 2 -15.86 -38.36 -31.67
C ARG A 2 -15.46 -37.45 -32.86
N ARG A 3 -14.54 -36.50 -32.66
CA ARG A 3 -13.05 -36.58 -32.69
C ARG A 3 -12.53 -36.17 -34.06
N THR A 4 -11.76 -35.08 -34.11
CA THR A 4 -10.56 -35.02 -34.96
C THR A 4 -9.53 -34.08 -34.33
N ILE A 5 -8.32 -34.59 -34.20
CA ILE A 5 -7.11 -33.95 -33.70
C ILE A 5 -6.33 -33.49 -34.92
N THR A 6 -5.82 -32.26 -34.90
CA THR A 6 -4.80 -31.80 -35.85
C THR A 6 -3.56 -31.34 -35.07
N LEU A 7 -2.49 -32.11 -35.21
CA LEU A 7 -1.12 -31.73 -34.85
C LEU A 7 -0.60 -30.71 -35.86
N GLY A 8 0.05 -29.63 -35.38
CA GLY A 8 0.81 -28.69 -36.18
C GLY A 8 2.25 -28.61 -35.68
N LEU A 9 3.19 -28.77 -36.61
CA LEU A 9 4.61 -29.07 -36.42
C LEU A 9 5.48 -27.79 -36.45
N ALA A 10 6.52 -27.80 -35.61
CA ALA A 10 7.88 -27.22 -35.77
C ALA A 10 8.10 -25.71 -36.06
N ALA A 11 8.98 -25.09 -35.25
CA ALA A 11 10.29 -24.61 -35.72
C ALA A 11 11.22 -24.31 -34.53
N ALA A 12 12.38 -24.96 -34.49
CA ALA A 12 13.49 -24.63 -33.63
C ALA A 12 14.40 -23.61 -34.34
N ALA A 13 14.86 -22.59 -33.63
CA ALA A 13 15.95 -21.72 -34.07
C ALA A 13 16.98 -21.64 -32.95
N ALA A 14 18.07 -22.40 -33.12
CA ALA A 14 19.29 -22.24 -32.35
C ALA A 14 20.14 -21.18 -33.06
N VAL A 15 20.59 -20.16 -32.33
CA VAL A 15 21.65 -19.27 -32.79
C VAL A 15 22.78 -19.35 -31.77
N ALA A 16 23.83 -20.06 -32.16
CA ALA A 16 25.13 -20.02 -31.51
C ALA A 16 25.98 -18.94 -32.19
N ALA A 17 26.57 -18.05 -31.40
CA ALA A 17 27.67 -17.21 -31.84
C ALA A 17 28.78 -17.27 -30.78
N LEU A 18 29.90 -17.87 -31.20
CA LEU A 18 31.15 -18.01 -30.48
C LEU A 18 32.06 -16.80 -30.78
N GLY A 19 32.79 -16.32 -29.76
CA GLY A 19 34.21 -15.95 -29.93
C GLY A 19 34.64 -14.47 -29.73
N LEU A 20 35.19 -14.19 -28.53
CA LEU A 20 36.51 -13.54 -28.20
C LEU A 20 36.88 -12.13 -28.76
N PRO A 21 37.80 -11.32 -28.17
CA PRO A 21 38.73 -11.56 -27.05
C PRO A 21 38.69 -10.51 -25.92
N ALA A 22 39.46 -10.81 -24.86
CA ALA A 22 39.71 -9.98 -23.69
C ALA A 22 40.53 -8.72 -23.99
N LEU A 23 40.16 -7.61 -23.35
CA LEU A 23 41.01 -6.44 -23.11
C LEU A 23 40.97 -6.12 -21.62
N ALA A 24 42.15 -6.22 -20.99
CA ALA A 24 42.39 -5.90 -19.59
C ALA A 24 42.98 -4.49 -19.48
N THR A 25 42.35 -3.61 -18.70
CA THR A 25 42.88 -2.42 -17.97
C THR A 25 41.68 -1.64 -17.42
N ALA A 26 41.63 -1.03 -16.24
CA ALA A 26 42.58 -0.85 -15.14
C ALA A 26 41.75 -0.78 -13.84
N ALA A 27 42.32 -1.26 -12.74
CA ALA A 27 41.69 -1.23 -11.43
C ALA A 27 41.73 0.21 -10.85
N ASN A 28 40.57 0.87 -10.80
CA ASN A 28 40.36 2.01 -9.93
C ASN A 28 39.78 1.49 -8.61
N ALA A 29 40.63 1.38 -7.60
CA ALA A 29 40.20 1.19 -6.21
C ALA A 29 39.52 2.47 -5.73
N ALA A 30 38.20 2.53 -5.84
CA ALA A 30 37.39 3.45 -5.05
C ALA A 30 37.26 2.86 -3.63
N PRO A 31 37.40 3.66 -2.56
CA PRO A 31 37.11 3.18 -1.22
C PRO A 31 35.63 2.79 -1.18
N ALA A 32 35.38 1.52 -0.87
CA ALA A 32 34.06 1.04 -0.51
C ALA A 32 33.63 1.79 0.75
N SER A 33 32.76 2.79 0.57
CA SER A 33 31.91 3.24 1.66
C SER A 33 31.11 2.02 2.10
N ALA A 34 31.48 1.47 3.25
CA ALA A 34 30.65 0.55 4.00
C ALA A 34 29.37 1.30 4.37
N ALA A 35 28.40 1.29 3.44
CA ALA A 35 27.01 1.35 3.85
C ALA A 35 26.79 0.04 4.59
N SER A 36 26.62 0.14 5.91
CA SER A 36 25.99 -0.91 6.70
C SER A 36 24.61 -1.14 6.07
N ALA A 37 24.55 -2.05 5.09
CA ALA A 37 23.32 -2.72 4.75
C ALA A 37 23.04 -3.64 5.94
N SER A 38 22.30 -3.11 6.92
CA SER A 38 21.52 -3.96 7.79
C SER A 38 20.60 -4.76 6.88
N HIS A 39 20.99 -6.01 6.72
CA HIS A 39 20.28 -7.07 6.04
C HIS A 39 18.93 -7.22 6.74
N HIS A 40 17.86 -6.83 6.07
CA HIS A 40 16.51 -7.32 6.34
C HIS A 40 15.87 -7.60 4.97
N ASP A 41 16.43 -8.62 4.31
CA ASP A 41 15.79 -9.28 3.18
C ASP A 41 14.75 -10.24 3.74
N ASP A 42 13.62 -9.69 4.20
CA ASP A 42 12.37 -10.44 4.34
C ASP A 42 11.24 -9.51 3.88
N TRP A 43 10.88 -9.58 2.60
CA TRP A 43 9.66 -8.93 2.13
C TRP A 43 8.52 -9.86 2.46
N ASP A 44 8.22 -9.94 3.74
CA ASP A 44 7.01 -10.58 4.21
C ASP A 44 5.80 -9.83 3.63
N TYR A 45 4.67 -10.52 3.63
CA TYR A 45 3.39 -9.85 3.40
C TYR A 45 2.96 -9.02 4.65
N ASP A 46 3.89 -8.74 5.57
CA ASP A 46 3.76 -8.08 6.88
C ASP A 46 3.31 -6.62 6.76
N GLY A 47 3.80 -5.89 5.76
CA GLY A 47 3.40 -4.50 5.55
C GLY A 47 2.00 -4.34 4.93
N TRP A 48 1.34 -5.39 4.45
CA TRP A 48 0.05 -5.28 3.75
C TRP A 48 -1.13 -5.14 4.72
N TRP A 49 -1.74 -3.96 4.79
CA TRP A 49 -2.88 -3.71 5.68
C TRP A 49 -4.23 -4.20 5.17
N GLY A 50 -4.29 -4.99 4.09
CA GLY A 50 -5.55 -5.54 3.61
C GLY A 50 -6.29 -4.69 2.58
N THR A 51 -7.53 -5.10 2.29
CA THR A 51 -8.43 -4.40 1.37
C THR A 51 -9.74 -4.07 2.06
N TYR A 52 -10.05 -2.78 2.15
CA TYR A 52 -11.28 -2.30 2.76
C TYR A 52 -12.19 -1.63 1.74
N TRP A 53 -13.49 -1.64 2.07
CA TRP A 53 -14.54 -1.22 1.16
C TRP A 53 -15.50 -0.26 1.85
N SER A 54 -16.17 0.56 1.04
CA SER A 54 -17.40 1.21 1.47
C SER A 54 -18.48 0.15 1.74
N SER A 55 -19.49 0.46 2.55
CA SER A 55 -20.54 -0.52 2.91
C SER A 55 -21.38 -0.99 1.73
N ASN A 56 -21.34 -0.27 0.61
CA ASN A 56 -21.97 -0.66 -0.65
C ASN A 56 -20.98 -1.12 -1.72
N HIS A 57 -19.70 -1.31 -1.39
CA HIS A 57 -18.64 -1.82 -2.26
C HIS A 57 -18.30 -0.95 -3.50
N LEU A 58 -18.81 0.28 -3.55
CA LEU A 58 -18.54 1.23 -4.64
C LEU A 58 -17.27 2.06 -4.44
N ALA A 59 -16.60 1.94 -3.29
CA ALA A 59 -15.26 2.44 -3.07
C ALA A 59 -14.41 1.37 -2.39
N LYS A 60 -13.12 1.35 -2.73
CA LYS A 60 -12.16 0.38 -2.20
C LYS A 60 -10.83 1.05 -1.92
N ALA A 61 -10.16 0.67 -0.84
CA ALA A 61 -8.77 1.06 -0.62
C ALA A 61 -7.95 -0.15 -0.16
N LYS A 62 -6.67 -0.14 -0.52
CA LYS A 62 -5.72 -1.18 -0.14
C LYS A 62 -4.28 -0.65 -0.27
N GLY A 63 -3.34 -1.18 0.49
CA GLY A 63 -1.98 -0.63 0.50
C GLY A 63 -1.06 -1.24 1.54
N TYR A 64 0.05 -0.55 1.79
CA TYR A 64 1.08 -0.99 2.71
C TYR A 64 1.33 0.02 3.82
N VAL A 65 1.70 -0.48 5.00
CA VAL A 65 2.29 0.26 6.09
C VAL A 65 3.75 -0.19 6.22
N ASP A 66 4.65 0.77 6.33
CA ASP A 66 6.06 0.55 6.62
C ASP A 66 6.38 1.33 7.90
N VAL A 67 7.02 0.68 8.86
CA VAL A 67 7.27 1.21 10.20
C VAL A 67 8.77 1.11 10.48
N ASN A 68 9.36 2.24 10.85
CA ASN A 68 10.76 2.31 11.23
C ASN A 68 10.83 2.83 12.66
N TYR A 69 11.34 2.03 13.59
CA TYR A 69 11.56 2.43 14.98
C TYR A 69 12.96 3.02 15.13
N ASP A 70 13.04 4.17 15.82
CA ASP A 70 14.28 4.80 16.23
C ASP A 70 14.60 4.46 17.72
N ASP A 71 13.58 4.27 18.56
CA ASP A 71 13.64 3.71 19.93
C ASP A 71 12.30 3.02 20.32
N GLU A 72 12.08 2.71 21.61
CA GLU A 72 10.86 1.99 22.09
C GLU A 72 9.55 2.76 21.83
N GLU A 73 9.54 4.09 21.89
CA GLU A 73 8.33 4.92 21.75
C GLU A 73 8.47 6.00 20.67
N SER A 74 9.50 5.89 19.82
CA SER A 74 9.73 6.76 18.68
C SER A 74 9.85 5.94 17.41
N ASN A 75 8.90 6.16 16.52
CA ASN A 75 8.81 5.49 15.23
C ASN A 75 8.36 6.44 14.14
N ARG A 76 8.63 6.05 12.90
CA ARG A 76 8.14 6.70 11.70
C ARG A 76 7.29 5.71 10.91
N VAL A 77 6.00 6.01 10.82
CA VAL A 77 5.02 5.21 10.08
C VAL A 77 4.76 5.83 8.70
N HIS A 78 4.99 5.04 7.66
CA HIS A 78 4.64 5.35 6.28
C HIS A 78 3.38 4.59 5.86
N VAL A 79 2.36 5.30 5.42
CA VAL A 79 1.18 4.66 4.83
C VAL A 79 1.13 4.96 3.35
N THR A 80 1.17 3.90 2.55
CA THR A 80 0.98 3.95 1.10
C THR A 80 -0.22 3.14 0.66
N GLY A 81 -0.73 3.42 -0.54
CA GLY A 81 -1.81 2.61 -1.09
C GLY A 81 -2.49 3.20 -2.30
N LYS A 82 -3.63 2.62 -2.64
CA LYS A 82 -4.48 3.03 -3.75
C LYS A 82 -5.93 3.08 -3.30
N LEU A 83 -6.59 4.20 -3.60
CA LEU A 83 -8.03 4.42 -3.44
C LEU A 83 -8.70 4.29 -4.80
N TYR A 84 -9.63 3.35 -4.92
CA TYR A 84 -10.37 3.05 -6.14
C TYR A 84 -11.80 3.55 -6.01
N ASP A 85 -12.26 4.19 -7.08
CA ASP A 85 -13.64 4.57 -7.29
C ASP A 85 -14.29 3.57 -8.24
N ASN A 86 -15.19 2.74 -7.70
CA ASN A 86 -15.92 1.74 -8.47
C ASN A 86 -17.34 2.22 -8.81
N ASP A 87 -17.70 3.48 -8.49
CA ASP A 87 -19.00 4.04 -8.80
C ASP A 87 -19.02 4.61 -10.22
N HIS A 88 -19.39 3.78 -11.18
CA HIS A 88 -19.44 4.18 -12.60
C HIS A 88 -20.65 5.07 -12.97
N ARG A 89 -21.51 5.39 -12.01
CA ARG A 89 -22.64 6.29 -12.25
C ARG A 89 -22.15 7.72 -12.38
N THR A 90 -22.77 8.47 -13.27
CA THR A 90 -22.56 9.92 -13.37
C THR A 90 -23.08 10.65 -12.14
N TYR A 91 -22.65 11.90 -11.96
CA TYR A 91 -23.15 12.75 -10.87
C TYR A 91 -24.68 12.91 -10.91
N SER A 92 -25.27 13.06 -12.10
CA SER A 92 -26.73 13.15 -12.31
C SER A 92 -27.46 11.87 -11.95
N GLU A 93 -26.81 10.71 -12.05
CA GLU A 93 -27.36 9.40 -11.64
C GLU A 93 -27.11 9.11 -10.14
N GLY A 94 -26.62 10.11 -9.39
CA GLY A 94 -26.31 9.97 -7.98
C GLY A 94 -24.96 9.33 -7.68
N GLY A 95 -24.08 9.24 -8.68
CA GLY A 95 -22.69 8.79 -8.53
C GLY A 95 -21.95 9.58 -7.45
N LYS A 96 -21.14 8.85 -6.68
CA LYS A 96 -20.30 9.40 -5.61
C LYS A 96 -18.84 9.09 -5.90
N CYS A 97 -17.97 9.80 -5.20
CA CYS A 97 -16.54 9.58 -5.26
C CYS A 97 -16.12 8.57 -4.18
N ALA A 98 -15.01 7.88 -4.41
CA ALA A 98 -14.32 7.15 -3.36
C ALA A 98 -13.71 8.10 -2.32
N TYR A 99 -13.75 7.67 -1.06
CA TYR A 99 -13.19 8.41 0.06
C TYR A 99 -12.56 7.46 1.07
N ILE A 100 -11.41 7.83 1.60
CA ILE A 100 -10.79 7.14 2.74
C ILE A 100 -10.37 8.16 3.78
N LYS A 101 -10.62 7.81 5.04
CA LYS A 101 -10.09 8.50 6.21
C LYS A 101 -9.10 7.60 6.93
N PHE A 102 -8.06 8.22 7.43
CA PHE A 102 -7.13 7.69 8.39
C PHE A 102 -7.25 8.51 9.67
N ARG A 103 -7.22 7.83 10.80
CA ARG A 103 -6.98 8.43 12.12
C ARG A 103 -5.74 7.78 12.69
N VAL A 104 -4.94 8.58 13.37
CA VAL A 104 -3.61 8.21 13.85
C VAL A 104 -3.57 8.62 15.31
N SER A 105 -3.19 7.72 16.21
CA SER A 105 -2.88 8.03 17.61
C SER A 105 -1.38 8.04 17.84
N SER A 106 -0.93 8.93 18.73
CA SER A 106 0.44 8.96 19.22
C SER A 106 0.59 8.23 20.54
N TRP A 107 1.82 7.92 20.95
CA TRP A 107 2.11 7.26 22.23
C TRP A 107 1.70 8.09 23.45
N ASP A 108 1.67 9.42 23.30
CA ASP A 108 1.21 10.36 24.34
C ASP A 108 -0.32 10.42 24.46
N ASP A 109 -1.04 9.91 23.46
CA ASP A 109 -2.50 9.85 23.47
C ASP A 109 -2.95 8.58 24.20
N GLY A 110 -4.08 8.65 24.92
CA GLY A 110 -4.70 7.42 25.44
C GLY A 110 -5.11 6.49 24.29
N GLU A 111 -5.22 5.18 24.54
CA GLU A 111 -5.51 4.15 23.52
C GLU A 111 -6.77 4.42 22.67
N ASP A 112 -7.74 5.20 23.18
CA ASP A 112 -8.96 5.60 22.48
C ASP A 112 -9.00 7.08 22.09
N ASP A 113 -7.91 7.82 22.33
CA ASP A 113 -7.81 9.21 21.95
C ASP A 113 -7.26 9.35 20.52
N TRP A 114 -8.20 9.61 19.62
CA TRP A 114 -7.94 9.90 18.21
C TRP A 114 -7.95 11.41 17.92
N SER A 115 -7.72 12.24 18.94
CA SER A 115 -7.56 13.69 18.79
C SER A 115 -6.39 14.03 17.88
N SER A 116 -5.43 13.12 17.83
CA SER A 116 -4.31 13.03 16.92
C SER A 116 -4.74 12.83 15.47
N SER A 117 -3.83 13.22 14.58
CA SER A 117 -4.13 13.74 13.24
C SER A 117 -5.04 12.87 12.36
N PHE A 118 -6.04 13.49 11.73
CA PHE A 118 -6.77 12.88 10.62
C PHE A 118 -6.09 13.14 9.28
N LYS A 119 -6.00 12.11 8.43
CA LYS A 119 -5.65 12.26 7.00
C LYS A 119 -6.77 11.70 6.15
N SER A 120 -7.06 12.33 5.01
CA SER A 120 -8.06 11.78 4.10
C SER A 120 -7.73 12.00 2.64
N TYR A 121 -8.25 11.10 1.80
CA TYR A 121 -8.12 11.17 0.35
C TYR A 121 -9.50 10.99 -0.28
N LYS A 122 -9.78 11.80 -1.29
CA LYS A 122 -10.97 11.74 -2.13
C LYS A 122 -10.56 11.52 -3.58
N TYR A 123 -11.30 10.67 -4.29
CA TYR A 123 -11.08 10.38 -5.69
C TYR A 123 -12.41 10.18 -6.44
N CYS A 124 -12.63 10.99 -7.47
CA CYS A 124 -13.84 11.00 -8.30
C CYS A 124 -13.44 10.59 -9.73
N GLY A 125 -13.10 9.33 -9.93
CA GLY A 125 -12.48 8.84 -11.15
C GLY A 125 -12.80 7.38 -11.39
N ALA A 126 -14.09 7.11 -11.62
CA ALA A 126 -14.61 5.76 -11.78
C ALA A 126 -13.74 4.88 -12.69
N GLY A 127 -13.35 3.71 -12.20
CA GLY A 127 -12.48 2.76 -12.92
C GLY A 127 -10.98 3.03 -12.80
N GLY A 128 -10.57 4.13 -12.18
CA GLY A 128 -9.17 4.46 -11.89
C GLY A 128 -8.81 4.33 -10.42
N TYR A 129 -7.66 4.91 -10.06
CA TYR A 129 -7.25 5.02 -8.66
C TYR A 129 -6.52 6.33 -8.37
N LYS A 130 -6.52 6.71 -7.09
CA LYS A 130 -5.66 7.74 -6.51
C LYS A 130 -4.64 7.12 -5.57
N GLN A 131 -3.39 7.55 -5.69
CA GLN A 131 -2.34 7.12 -4.75
C GLN A 131 -2.58 7.73 -3.36
N ILE A 132 -2.34 6.92 -2.35
CA ILE A 132 -2.26 7.27 -0.94
C ILE A 132 -0.78 7.25 -0.58
N ASN A 133 -0.32 8.29 0.11
CA ASN A 133 1.06 8.41 0.58
C ASN A 133 1.11 9.49 1.67
N PHE A 134 1.40 9.11 2.90
CA PHE A 134 1.72 10.04 3.98
C PHE A 134 2.57 9.39 5.07
N TRP A 135 3.28 10.22 5.81
CA TRP A 135 4.12 9.82 6.93
C TRP A 135 3.63 10.47 8.23
N ARG A 136 3.88 9.80 9.34
CA ARG A 136 3.69 10.30 10.71
C ARG A 136 4.83 9.81 11.61
N TYR A 137 5.05 10.53 12.69
CA TYR A 137 6.05 10.24 13.71
C TYR A 137 5.35 9.96 15.02
N ASP A 138 6.02 9.19 15.89
CA ASP A 138 5.59 8.87 17.25
C ASP A 138 4.16 8.34 17.25
N VAL A 139 3.92 7.29 16.46
CA VAL A 139 2.61 6.70 16.19
C VAL A 139 2.43 5.41 16.99
N ALA A 140 1.38 5.39 17.81
CA ALA A 140 0.93 4.18 18.49
C ALA A 140 -0.04 3.37 17.61
N GLN A 141 -1.04 4.00 17.00
CA GLN A 141 -2.01 3.28 16.15
C GLN A 141 -2.39 4.05 14.89
N VAL A 142 -2.74 3.31 13.84
CA VAL A 142 -3.38 3.85 12.64
C VAL A 142 -4.60 3.02 12.30
N GLN A 143 -5.71 3.71 12.04
CA GLN A 143 -6.90 3.08 11.50
C GLN A 143 -7.32 3.68 10.17
N ALA A 144 -7.94 2.85 9.33
CA ALA A 144 -8.50 3.23 8.05
C ALA A 144 -10.01 2.99 7.99
N LYS A 145 -10.72 3.87 7.27
CA LYS A 145 -12.14 3.72 6.96
C LYS A 145 -12.46 4.19 5.56
N VAL A 146 -13.05 3.31 4.76
CA VAL A 146 -13.46 3.61 3.39
C VAL A 146 -14.93 3.97 3.34
N CYS A 147 -15.25 5.03 2.62
CA CYS A 147 -16.59 5.55 2.41
C CYS A 147 -16.77 5.96 0.94
N GLN A 148 -17.98 6.38 0.60
CA GLN A 148 -18.22 7.25 -0.53
C GLN A 148 -18.40 8.71 -0.06
N ILE A 149 -18.22 9.67 -0.95
CA ILE A 149 -18.47 11.09 -0.67
C ILE A 149 -19.02 11.80 -1.92
N GLY A 150 -19.86 12.81 -1.73
CA GLY A 150 -20.31 13.63 -2.87
C GLY A 150 -19.17 14.41 -3.51
N GLN A 151 -19.26 14.65 -4.82
CA GLN A 151 -18.27 15.44 -5.56
C GLN A 151 -18.06 16.86 -4.99
N TYR A 152 -19.11 17.47 -4.44
CA TYR A 152 -19.05 18.78 -3.80
C TYR A 152 -19.44 18.74 -2.31
N SER A 153 -19.42 17.55 -1.70
CA SER A 153 -19.77 17.36 -0.30
C SER A 153 -18.54 17.15 0.57
N ASN A 154 -18.64 17.54 1.83
CA ASN A 154 -17.70 17.25 2.90
C ASN A 154 -18.22 16.16 3.87
N PHE A 155 -19.37 15.56 3.58
CA PHE A 155 -20.01 14.55 4.41
C PHE A 155 -19.85 13.16 3.79
N PRO A 156 -19.00 12.29 4.38
CA PRO A 156 -18.87 10.90 3.95
C PRO A 156 -20.16 10.12 4.17
N VAL A 157 -20.47 9.21 3.27
CA VAL A 157 -21.65 8.33 3.28
C VAL A 157 -21.25 6.91 2.93
N LYS A 158 -22.11 5.94 3.22
CA LYS A 158 -21.87 4.51 2.89
C LYS A 158 -20.50 4.02 3.40
N CYS A 159 -20.13 4.43 4.60
CA CYS A 159 -18.87 4.03 5.18
C CYS A 159 -18.89 2.55 5.60
N GLY A 160 -17.76 1.86 5.42
CA GLY A 160 -17.46 0.62 6.12
C GLY A 160 -17.12 0.86 7.59
N SER A 161 -16.58 -0.16 8.25
CA SER A 161 -16.06 -0.04 9.62
C SER A 161 -14.70 0.66 9.64
N TRP A 162 -14.28 1.07 10.84
CA TRP A 162 -12.87 1.35 11.08
C TRP A 162 -12.12 0.02 11.19
N HIS A 163 -10.89 -0.01 10.70
CA HIS A 163 -10.00 -1.15 10.78
C HIS A 163 -8.61 -0.67 11.17
N ASP A 164 -8.01 -1.35 12.14
CA ASP A 164 -6.60 -1.19 12.49
C ASP A 164 -5.74 -1.65 11.32
N ILE A 165 -4.85 -0.75 10.88
CA ILE A 165 -3.87 -1.02 9.83
C ILE A 165 -2.45 -1.05 10.39
N TYR A 166 -2.29 -0.61 11.62
CA TYR A 166 -1.08 -0.65 12.42
C TYR A 166 -1.48 -0.40 13.88
N ASN A 167 -0.98 -1.21 14.80
CA ASN A 167 -1.18 -1.06 16.23
C ASN A 167 0.08 -1.51 16.97
N ALA A 168 0.80 -0.58 17.56
CA ALA A 168 2.08 -0.83 18.20
C ALA A 168 1.96 -1.65 19.50
N TYR A 169 0.74 -1.81 20.05
CA TYR A 169 0.48 -2.62 21.25
C TYR A 169 0.14 -4.08 20.94
N GLU A 170 0.05 -4.46 19.66
CA GLU A 170 -0.21 -5.83 19.24
C GLU A 170 1.08 -6.54 18.85
N ASP A 171 1.25 -7.77 19.36
CA ASP A 171 2.46 -8.59 19.17
C ASP A 171 2.82 -8.81 17.69
N ASP A 172 1.82 -8.81 16.79
CA ASP A 172 1.98 -8.97 15.32
C ASP A 172 2.66 -7.75 14.64
N PHE A 173 2.73 -6.60 15.31
CA PHE A 173 3.35 -5.37 14.79
C PHE A 173 4.48 -4.83 15.68
N GLY A 174 4.83 -5.56 16.74
CA GLY A 174 6.03 -5.37 17.52
C GLY A 174 5.79 -5.44 19.03
N TYR A 175 5.94 -6.63 19.61
CA TYR A 175 6.50 -6.84 20.96
C TYR A 175 7.06 -8.26 21.07
N ASP A 176 8.37 -8.44 20.84
CA ASP A 176 9.12 -9.51 21.51
C ASP A 176 9.69 -8.88 22.79
N ALA A 177 9.15 -9.30 23.94
CA ALA A 177 9.58 -8.90 25.28
C ALA A 177 10.96 -9.47 25.66
#